data_AF-A0AAJ7Q175-F1
#
_entry.id   AF-A0AAJ7Q175-F1
#
_cell.length_a   1.000
_cell.length_b   1.000
_cell.length_c   1.000
_cell.angle_alpha   90.00
_cell.angle_beta   90.00
_cell.angle_gamma   90.00
#
_symmetry.space_group_name_H-M   'P 1'
#
loop_
_entity.id
_entity.type
_entity.pdbx_description
1 polymer ?
#
loop_
_entity_poly.entity_id
_entity_poly.type
_entity_poly.pdbx_seq_one_letter_code
_entity_poly.pdbx_strand_id
1 'polypeptide(L)'
;MSGHKFLFSGLRWWISGRSRWMSKLHDGLREQRIASLHSCSPKVCIVGGGPAGFYTAQHLIKARQDVEVDIYERLPVPFGLVRFGVAPDHPEVKNVINTFTQTAKHTRCSFYGNVNVGKDVSVEELQRAYHAVVLSYGAEGNRSIGVPGEELTGVYSAKDFVGWYNGLPSCRELSPDLSCETAVILGQGNVALDVARVLLSPLDILKKTDITQPALEALTGSQVRRVLIVGRRGPMQVACTIKELREMVNLPDTRPEMVVSDFEGVTEALKRYEITVS
;
A
#
# COMPACT_ATOMS: atom_id res chain seq x y z
N MET A 1 7.60 20.17 -72.23
CA MET A 1 9.07 20.05 -72.32
C MET A 1 9.59 19.70 -70.93
N SER A 2 10.34 18.60 -70.84
CA SER A 2 11.16 18.06 -69.73
C SER A 2 10.51 17.93 -68.33
N GLY A 3 10.34 16.76 -67.69
CA GLY A 3 10.99 15.47 -67.87
C GLY A 3 12.07 15.25 -66.80
N HIS A 4 11.80 14.39 -65.81
CA HIS A 4 12.73 13.31 -65.40
C HIS A 4 12.00 12.27 -64.54
N LYS A 5 11.91 11.05 -65.11
CA LYS A 5 11.62 9.77 -64.46
C LYS A 5 12.90 9.26 -63.79
N PHE A 6 12.78 8.49 -62.71
CA PHE A 6 13.52 7.23 -62.59
C PHE A 6 12.71 6.20 -61.77
N LEU A 7 12.47 5.07 -62.45
CA LEU A 7 11.97 3.77 -61.99
C LEU A 7 13.17 2.89 -61.62
N PHE A 8 12.96 1.87 -60.79
CA PHE A 8 13.42 0.45 -60.89
C PHE A 8 13.03 -0.19 -59.54
N SER A 9 12.00 -1.05 -59.37
CA SER A 9 11.62 -2.33 -59.98
C SER A 9 12.56 -3.51 -59.67
N GLY A 10 12.00 -4.54 -59.02
CA GLY A 10 12.56 -5.89 -58.81
C GLY A 10 12.15 -6.40 -57.43
N LEU A 11 11.50 -7.55 -57.22
CA LEU A 11 11.42 -8.75 -58.04
C LEU A 11 10.18 -9.59 -57.67
N ARG A 12 9.66 -10.28 -58.68
CA ARG A 12 8.48 -11.14 -58.70
C ARG A 12 8.67 -12.49 -57.98
N TRP A 13 7.50 -13.00 -57.58
CA TRP A 13 7.13 -14.38 -57.25
C TRP A 13 7.76 -15.49 -58.09
N TRP A 14 7.96 -16.67 -57.48
CA TRP A 14 7.60 -17.97 -58.08
C TRP A 14 7.11 -18.95 -57.01
N ILE A 15 5.88 -19.43 -57.18
CA ILE A 15 5.35 -20.67 -56.62
C ILE A 15 5.51 -21.71 -57.73
N SER A 16 6.08 -22.88 -57.42
CA SER A 16 5.78 -24.10 -58.17
C SER A 16 5.86 -25.30 -57.23
N GLY A 17 4.85 -26.17 -57.31
CA GLY A 17 4.68 -27.30 -56.43
C GLY A 17 5.02 -28.64 -57.08
N ARG A 18 4.94 -29.64 -56.19
CA ARG A 18 4.70 -31.09 -56.37
C ARG A 18 5.84 -32.01 -56.82
N SER A 19 6.14 -32.88 -55.85
CA SER A 19 6.19 -34.35 -55.90
C SER A 19 7.42 -35.04 -56.48
N ARG A 20 8.10 -35.79 -55.60
CA ARG A 20 8.55 -37.16 -55.89
C ARG A 20 8.65 -37.99 -54.60
N TRP A 21 7.77 -38.99 -54.50
CA TRP A 21 7.80 -40.05 -53.49
C TRP A 21 8.78 -41.16 -53.88
N MET A 22 9.15 -41.98 -52.88
CA MET A 22 9.98 -43.20 -52.88
C MET A 22 11.50 -42.94 -52.85
N SER A 23 12.30 -43.46 -51.91
CA SER A 23 12.14 -44.64 -51.04
C SER A 23 13.28 -44.70 -50.01
N LYS A 24 12.93 -45.09 -48.75
CA LYS A 24 13.52 -46.15 -47.90
C LYS A 24 15.06 -46.24 -47.79
N LEU A 25 15.73 -46.51 -46.68
CA LEU A 25 15.42 -47.06 -45.35
C LEU A 25 16.73 -46.98 -44.53
N HIS A 26 16.60 -46.96 -43.19
CA HIS A 26 17.58 -47.39 -42.18
C HIS A 26 19.03 -46.86 -42.24
N ASP A 27 19.39 -45.99 -41.29
CA ASP A 27 20.05 -46.41 -40.05
C ASP A 27 20.36 -45.20 -39.17
N GLY A 28 20.28 -45.37 -37.85
CA GLY A 28 20.73 -44.35 -36.90
C GLY A 28 19.76 -44.03 -35.75
N LEU A 29 19.15 -45.06 -35.15
CA LEU A 29 18.65 -44.94 -33.77
C LEU A 29 19.84 -44.89 -32.82
N ARG A 30 20.41 -43.71 -32.58
CA ARG A 30 21.11 -43.41 -31.32
C ARG A 30 21.38 -41.92 -31.18
N GLU A 31 21.00 -41.42 -30.00
CA GLU A 31 21.50 -40.18 -29.39
C GLU A 31 21.14 -38.87 -30.09
N GLN A 32 19.95 -38.34 -29.77
CA GLN A 32 19.77 -36.92 -29.49
C GLN A 32 18.38 -36.68 -28.87
N ARG A 33 18.23 -37.10 -27.60
CA ARG A 33 17.25 -36.49 -26.69
C ARG A 33 18.01 -35.64 -25.68
N ILE A 34 18.63 -34.56 -26.16
CA ILE A 34 18.79 -33.40 -25.29
C ILE A 34 17.44 -32.70 -25.36
N ALA A 35 16.50 -33.14 -24.53
CA ALA A 35 15.38 -32.28 -24.19
C ALA A 35 16.03 -31.00 -23.65
N SER A 36 15.79 -29.86 -24.28
CA SER A 36 16.08 -28.61 -23.61
C SER A 36 15.26 -28.67 -22.33
N LEU A 37 15.93 -28.83 -21.19
CA LEU A 37 15.37 -28.37 -19.94
C LEU A 37 15.24 -26.87 -20.16
N HIS A 38 14.10 -26.42 -20.69
CA HIS A 38 13.72 -25.04 -20.53
C HIS A 38 13.80 -24.82 -19.03
N SER A 39 14.82 -24.08 -18.59
CA SER A 39 14.85 -23.54 -17.25
C SER A 39 13.61 -22.67 -17.17
N CYS A 40 12.51 -23.22 -16.66
CA CYS A 40 11.31 -22.44 -16.46
C CYS A 40 11.65 -21.47 -15.36
N SER A 41 11.91 -20.22 -15.74
CA SER A 41 12.13 -19.11 -14.81
C SER A 41 11.00 -19.14 -13.77
N PRO A 42 11.31 -19.29 -12.47
CA PRO A 42 10.28 -19.33 -11.44
C PRO A 42 9.44 -18.04 -11.51
N LYS A 43 8.14 -18.20 -11.70
CA LYS A 43 7.17 -17.10 -11.72
C LYS A 43 6.42 -17.05 -10.41
N VAL A 44 6.47 -15.91 -9.72
CA VAL A 44 5.82 -15.69 -8.44
C VAL A 44 4.78 -14.58 -8.57
N CYS A 45 3.54 -14.87 -8.18
CA CYS A 45 2.48 -13.88 -8.05
C CYS A 45 2.46 -13.32 -6.63
N ILE A 46 2.34 -12.01 -6.50
CA ILE A 46 2.20 -11.30 -5.23
C ILE A 46 0.87 -10.55 -5.25
N VAL A 47 -0.01 -10.85 -4.29
CA VAL A 47 -1.33 -10.24 -4.17
C VAL A 47 -1.28 -9.11 -3.14
N GLY A 48 -1.30 -7.87 -3.62
CA GLY A 48 -1.23 -6.63 -2.83
C GLY A 48 0.04 -5.82 -3.14
N GLY A 49 -0.14 -4.59 -3.61
CA GLY A 49 0.92 -3.65 -3.96
C GLY A 49 1.41 -2.79 -2.79
N GLY A 50 1.23 -3.23 -1.54
CA GLY A 50 1.71 -2.54 -0.34
C GLY A 50 3.17 -2.86 0.01
N PRO A 51 3.68 -2.39 1.17
CA PRO A 51 5.04 -2.68 1.62
C PRO A 51 5.39 -4.17 1.66
N ALA A 52 4.50 -5.01 2.21
CA ALA A 52 4.74 -6.44 2.30
C ALA A 52 4.96 -7.07 0.90
N GLY A 53 4.15 -6.67 -0.08
CA GLY A 53 4.30 -7.15 -1.46
C GLY A 53 5.60 -6.67 -2.10
N PHE A 54 5.91 -5.39 -2.00
CA PHE A 54 7.14 -4.84 -2.58
C PHE A 54 8.42 -5.35 -1.92
N TYR A 55 8.45 -5.52 -0.60
CA TYR A 55 9.59 -6.13 0.08
C TYR A 55 9.76 -7.60 -0.31
N THR A 56 8.66 -8.33 -0.49
CA THR A 56 8.71 -9.70 -1.01
C THR A 56 9.30 -9.73 -2.42
N ALA A 57 8.81 -8.87 -3.32
CA ALA A 57 9.31 -8.76 -4.68
C ALA A 57 10.81 -8.42 -4.70
N GLN A 58 11.22 -7.42 -3.93
CA GLN A 58 12.61 -7.01 -3.81
C GLN A 58 13.50 -8.16 -3.31
N HIS A 59 13.06 -8.88 -2.29
CA HIS A 59 13.82 -9.99 -1.73
C HIS A 59 13.99 -11.12 -2.74
N LEU A 60 12.93 -11.50 -3.45
CA LEU A 60 12.97 -12.55 -4.48
C LEU A 60 13.92 -12.17 -5.63
N ILE A 61 13.78 -10.96 -6.18
CA ILE A 61 14.60 -10.44 -7.28
C ILE A 61 16.08 -10.37 -6.90
N LYS A 62 16.39 -10.03 -5.64
CA LYS A 62 17.76 -9.99 -5.11
C LYS A 62 18.33 -11.40 -4.88
N ALA A 63 17.50 -12.32 -4.38
CA ALA A 63 17.93 -13.68 -4.04
C ALA A 63 18.16 -14.56 -5.27
N ARG A 64 17.43 -14.32 -6.37
CA ARG A 64 17.47 -15.14 -7.58
C ARG A 64 17.54 -14.28 -8.84
N GLN A 65 18.41 -14.66 -9.78
CA GLN A 65 18.55 -13.96 -11.07
C GLN A 65 17.53 -14.40 -12.13
N ASP A 66 16.93 -15.58 -11.95
CA ASP A 66 16.02 -16.24 -12.87
C ASP A 66 14.53 -16.11 -12.49
N VAL A 67 14.21 -15.45 -11.37
CA VAL A 67 12.82 -15.27 -10.92
C VAL A 67 12.15 -14.10 -11.63
N GLU A 68 10.89 -14.28 -12.02
CA GLU A 68 9.96 -13.24 -12.47
C GLU A 68 8.87 -13.04 -11.40
N VAL A 69 8.50 -11.79 -11.15
CA VAL A 69 7.53 -11.42 -10.11
C VAL A 69 6.44 -10.54 -10.71
N ASP A 70 5.19 -10.92 -10.50
CA ASP A 70 4.03 -10.14 -10.90
C ASP A 70 3.24 -9.70 -9.67
N ILE A 71 3.09 -8.39 -9.49
CA ILE A 71 2.37 -7.78 -8.37
C ILE A 71 0.96 -7.39 -8.84
N TYR A 72 -0.05 -8.00 -8.23
CA TYR A 72 -1.46 -7.67 -8.45
C TYR A 72 -1.96 -6.73 -7.36
N GLU A 73 -2.65 -5.67 -7.75
CA GLU A 73 -3.23 -4.69 -6.83
C GLU A 73 -4.64 -4.34 -7.27
N ARG A 74 -5.56 -4.30 -6.30
CA ARG A 74 -6.96 -3.96 -6.54
C ARG A 74 -7.13 -2.50 -6.95
N LEU A 75 -6.34 -1.60 -6.37
CA LEU A 75 -6.35 -0.19 -6.73
C LEU A 75 -5.56 0.06 -8.03
N PRO A 76 -5.85 1.14 -8.76
CA PRO A 76 -5.09 1.50 -9.97
C PRO A 76 -3.65 1.97 -9.65
N VAL A 77 -3.36 2.27 -8.38
CA VAL A 77 -2.07 2.79 -7.93
C VAL A 77 -1.45 1.90 -6.84
N PRO A 78 -0.11 1.76 -6.82
CA PRO A 78 0.60 0.94 -5.84
C PRO A 78 0.77 1.64 -4.48
N PHE A 79 1.52 0.97 -3.60
CA PHE A 79 2.09 1.39 -2.32
C PHE A 79 1.18 1.27 -1.09
N GLY A 80 -0.11 0.96 -1.29
CA GLY A 80 -1.04 0.66 -0.20
C GLY A 80 -1.03 1.73 0.90
N LEU A 81 -0.88 1.33 2.16
CA LEU A 81 -0.89 2.25 3.31
C LEU A 81 0.27 3.25 3.34
N VAL A 82 1.35 3.08 2.57
CA VAL A 82 2.37 4.14 2.47
C VAL A 82 1.79 5.37 1.78
N ARG A 83 0.88 5.16 0.81
CA ARG A 83 0.15 6.24 0.14
C ARG A 83 -1.10 6.63 0.91
N PHE A 84 -1.90 5.66 1.33
CA PHE A 84 -3.25 5.88 1.84
C PHE A 84 -3.38 5.88 3.37
N GLY A 85 -2.33 5.52 4.10
CA GLY A 85 -2.32 5.38 5.56
C GLY A 85 -1.40 6.38 6.26
N VAL A 86 -0.12 6.43 5.85
CA VAL A 86 0.87 7.35 6.41
C VAL A 86 0.36 8.78 6.28
N ALA A 87 0.35 9.50 7.41
CA ALA A 87 -0.16 10.85 7.49
C ALA A 87 0.56 11.80 6.51
N PRO A 88 -0.12 12.82 5.98
CA PRO A 88 0.46 13.71 4.97
C PRO A 88 1.58 14.59 5.51
N ASP A 89 1.59 14.84 6.81
CA ASP A 89 2.67 15.52 7.55
C ASP A 89 3.86 14.61 7.90
N HIS A 90 3.83 13.34 7.45
CA HIS A 90 4.91 12.35 7.58
C HIS A 90 5.56 11.98 6.24
N PRO A 91 6.02 12.94 5.42
CA PRO A 91 6.57 12.66 4.10
C PRO A 91 7.84 11.80 4.16
N GLU A 92 8.60 11.86 5.25
CA GLU A 92 9.83 11.10 5.44
C GLU A 92 9.58 9.59 5.49
N VAL A 93 8.44 9.17 6.05
CA VAL A 93 8.04 7.75 6.08
C VAL A 93 7.65 7.27 4.69
N LYS A 94 7.12 8.16 3.83
CA LYS A 94 6.76 7.86 2.44
C LYS A 94 7.98 7.68 1.51
N ASN A 95 9.20 8.02 1.95
CA ASN A 95 10.43 7.87 1.16
C ASN A 95 10.72 6.43 0.68
N VAL A 96 10.18 5.42 1.37
CA VAL A 96 10.28 4.01 0.94
C VAL A 96 9.71 3.76 -0.46
N ILE A 97 8.79 4.62 -0.93
CA ILE A 97 8.24 4.61 -2.30
C ILE A 97 9.36 4.65 -3.35
N ASN A 98 10.47 5.34 -3.10
CA ASN A 98 11.60 5.39 -4.02
C ASN A 98 12.19 3.99 -4.27
N THR A 99 12.34 3.20 -3.20
CA THR A 99 12.85 1.83 -3.26
C THR A 99 11.85 0.89 -3.94
N PHE A 100 10.56 1.05 -3.65
CA PHE A 100 9.51 0.28 -4.30
C PHE A 100 9.40 0.60 -5.79
N THR A 101 9.57 1.87 -6.16
CA THR A 101 9.61 2.32 -7.55
C THR A 101 10.78 1.72 -8.32
N GLN A 102 11.96 1.63 -7.71
CA GLN A 102 13.11 0.93 -8.31
C GLN A 102 12.80 -0.56 -8.52
N THR A 103 12.14 -1.20 -7.55
CA THR A 103 11.74 -2.61 -7.65
C THR A 103 10.72 -2.80 -8.78
N ALA A 104 9.70 -1.94 -8.88
CA ALA A 104 8.68 -1.97 -9.93
C ALA A 104 9.26 -1.75 -11.34
N LYS A 105 10.35 -0.97 -11.45
CA LYS A 105 11.05 -0.71 -12.73
C LYS A 105 12.00 -1.84 -13.14
N HIS A 106 12.23 -2.83 -12.28
CA HIS A 106 13.08 -3.96 -12.62
C HIS A 106 12.48 -4.74 -13.78
N THR A 107 13.28 -5.16 -14.76
CA THR A 107 12.84 -5.91 -15.96
C THR A 107 12.17 -7.26 -15.68
N ARG A 108 12.18 -7.70 -14.42
CA ARG A 108 11.64 -8.98 -13.93
C ARG A 108 10.48 -8.76 -12.95
N CYS A 109 10.00 -7.52 -12.82
CA CYS A 109 8.87 -7.14 -12.00
C CYS A 109 7.80 -6.52 -12.91
N SER A 110 6.59 -7.06 -12.88
CA SER A 110 5.42 -6.43 -13.53
C SER A 110 4.41 -6.01 -12.48
N PHE A 111 3.68 -4.92 -12.74
CA PHE A 111 2.61 -4.43 -11.88
C PHE A 111 1.28 -4.42 -12.64
N TYR A 112 0.27 -5.05 -12.04
CA TYR A 112 -1.08 -5.16 -12.55
C TYR A 112 -2.05 -4.53 -11.53
N GLY A 113 -2.27 -3.22 -11.67
CA GLY A 113 -3.26 -2.48 -10.89
C GLY A 113 -4.67 -2.69 -11.43
N ASN A 114 -5.67 -2.31 -10.64
CA ASN A 114 -7.09 -2.48 -10.95
C ASN A 114 -7.50 -3.94 -11.18
N VAL A 115 -6.87 -4.88 -10.47
CA VAL A 115 -7.21 -6.31 -10.49
C VAL A 115 -7.54 -6.80 -9.08
N ASN A 116 -8.80 -7.09 -8.84
CA ASN A 116 -9.32 -7.54 -7.56
C ASN A 116 -9.25 -9.08 -7.46
N VAL A 117 -8.16 -9.59 -6.90
CA VAL A 117 -8.00 -11.03 -6.64
C VAL A 117 -9.08 -11.50 -5.65
N GLY A 118 -9.80 -12.55 -6.03
CA GLY A 118 -11.01 -13.04 -5.36
C GLY A 118 -12.32 -12.58 -6.00
N LYS A 119 -12.29 -11.60 -6.93
CA LYS A 119 -13.45 -11.18 -7.73
C LYS A 119 -13.19 -11.28 -9.24
N ASP A 120 -12.12 -10.65 -9.70
CA ASP A 120 -11.77 -10.58 -11.13
C ASP A 120 -10.94 -11.79 -11.57
N VAL A 121 -10.13 -12.33 -10.65
CA VAL A 121 -9.35 -13.55 -10.81
C VAL A 121 -9.32 -14.31 -9.49
N SER A 122 -9.56 -15.61 -9.51
CA SER A 122 -9.54 -16.47 -8.33
C SER A 122 -8.10 -16.83 -7.89
N VAL A 123 -7.94 -17.20 -6.62
CA VAL A 123 -6.63 -17.66 -6.12
C VAL A 123 -6.24 -18.97 -6.81
N GLU A 124 -7.20 -19.82 -7.12
CA GLU A 124 -7.00 -21.10 -7.80
C GLU A 124 -6.48 -20.91 -9.23
N GLU A 125 -6.95 -19.89 -9.95
CA GLU A 125 -6.41 -19.53 -11.27
C GLU A 125 -4.96 -19.06 -11.17
N LEU A 126 -4.64 -18.22 -10.16
CA LEU A 126 -3.26 -17.78 -9.92
C LEU A 126 -2.36 -18.97 -9.54
N GLN A 127 -2.82 -19.89 -8.72
CA GLN A 127 -2.05 -21.10 -8.35
C GLN A 127 -1.77 -22.03 -9.54
N ARG A 128 -2.62 -22.03 -10.57
CA ARG A 128 -2.37 -22.79 -11.81
C ARG A 128 -1.42 -22.08 -12.76
N ALA A 129 -1.38 -20.75 -12.73
CA ALA A 129 -0.56 -19.93 -13.63
C ALA A 129 0.87 -19.64 -13.10
N TYR A 130 1.04 -19.65 -11.77
CA TYR A 130 2.30 -19.29 -11.10
C TYR A 130 2.87 -20.45 -10.32
N HIS A 131 4.19 -20.44 -10.11
CA HIS A 131 4.88 -21.44 -9.29
C HIS A 131 4.64 -21.23 -7.79
N ALA A 132 4.40 -19.98 -7.38
CA ALA A 132 4.02 -19.62 -6.03
C ALA A 132 3.13 -18.37 -6.05
N VAL A 133 2.22 -18.28 -5.06
CA VAL A 133 1.35 -17.12 -4.82
C VAL A 133 1.58 -16.65 -3.39
N VAL A 134 1.90 -15.37 -3.22
CA VAL A 134 2.10 -14.73 -1.91
C VAL A 134 0.94 -13.78 -1.64
N LEU A 135 0.25 -13.99 -0.53
CA LEU A 135 -0.83 -13.10 -0.09
C LEU A 135 -0.27 -12.00 0.80
N SER A 136 -0.36 -10.76 0.34
CA SER A 136 0.17 -9.56 1.00
C SER A 136 -0.82 -8.38 0.95
N TYR A 137 -2.12 -8.67 0.95
CA TYR A 137 -3.20 -7.69 0.74
C TYR A 137 -3.54 -6.84 1.99
N GLY A 138 -2.83 -7.04 3.11
CA GLY A 138 -3.02 -6.27 4.33
C GLY A 138 -4.32 -6.57 5.07
N ALA A 139 -4.76 -5.64 5.92
CA ALA A 139 -5.99 -5.76 6.72
C ALA A 139 -6.99 -4.66 6.33
N GLU A 140 -8.01 -5.02 5.54
CA GLU A 140 -8.96 -4.04 5.01
C GLU A 140 -10.12 -3.71 5.96
N GLY A 141 -10.61 -4.68 6.73
CA GLY A 141 -11.76 -4.48 7.60
C GLY A 141 -11.55 -3.48 8.74
N ASN A 142 -12.62 -2.76 9.08
CA ASN A 142 -12.71 -1.97 10.30
C ASN A 142 -13.14 -2.86 11.47
N ARG A 143 -12.76 -2.49 12.70
CA ARG A 143 -13.27 -3.13 13.91
C ARG A 143 -14.46 -2.30 14.42
N SER A 144 -15.65 -2.90 14.44
CA SER A 144 -16.80 -2.32 15.16
C SER A 144 -16.53 -2.35 16.67
N ILE A 145 -17.09 -1.38 17.38
CA ILE A 145 -16.96 -1.25 18.83
C ILE A 145 -18.08 -2.04 19.52
N GLY A 146 -19.21 -2.22 18.85
CA GLY A 146 -20.36 -2.98 19.32
C GLY A 146 -21.14 -2.26 20.41
N VAL A 147 -21.19 -0.92 20.35
CA VAL A 147 -21.87 -0.08 21.35
C VAL A 147 -23.08 0.63 20.74
N PRO A 148 -24.14 0.91 21.54
CA PRO A 148 -25.28 1.66 21.07
C PRO A 148 -24.88 3.02 20.49
N GLY A 149 -25.37 3.33 19.29
CA GLY A 149 -25.11 4.59 18.60
C GLY A 149 -23.87 4.62 17.70
N GLU A 150 -23.18 3.48 17.48
CA GLU A 150 -22.01 3.44 16.60
C GLU A 150 -22.30 3.72 15.12
N GLU A 151 -23.58 3.66 14.71
CA GLU A 151 -24.06 3.97 13.35
C GLU A 151 -24.55 5.42 13.19
N LEU A 152 -24.46 6.25 14.23
CA LEU A 152 -24.91 7.65 14.17
C LEU A 152 -23.99 8.48 13.27
N THR A 153 -24.57 9.46 12.58
CA THR A 153 -23.81 10.48 11.85
C THR A 153 -22.82 11.17 12.80
N GLY A 154 -21.57 11.32 12.35
CA GLY A 154 -20.47 11.84 13.18
C GLY A 154 -19.59 10.74 13.80
N VAL A 155 -20.00 9.47 13.73
CA VAL A 155 -19.17 8.33 14.13
C VAL A 155 -18.47 7.77 12.90
N TYR A 156 -17.14 7.73 12.94
CA TYR A 156 -16.31 7.26 11.83
C TYR A 156 -15.22 6.33 12.32
N SER A 157 -14.83 5.35 11.49
CA SER A 157 -13.56 4.65 11.70
C SER A 157 -12.41 5.63 11.48
N ALA A 158 -11.42 5.60 12.38
CA ALA A 158 -10.19 6.36 12.19
C ALA A 158 -9.50 6.02 10.85
N LYS A 159 -9.59 4.76 10.41
CA LYS A 159 -9.04 4.32 9.13
C LYS A 159 -9.76 4.97 7.94
N ASP A 160 -11.07 5.13 8.02
CA ASP A 160 -11.84 5.76 6.94
C ASP A 160 -11.55 7.27 6.90
N PHE A 161 -11.44 7.91 8.06
CA PHE A 161 -11.02 9.31 8.16
C PHE A 161 -9.61 9.54 7.59
N VAL A 162 -8.67 8.64 7.90
CA VAL A 162 -7.32 8.61 7.32
C VAL A 162 -7.38 8.42 5.81
N GLY A 163 -8.16 7.44 5.35
CA GLY A 163 -8.37 7.19 3.93
C GLY A 163 -8.93 8.40 3.21
N TRP A 164 -9.87 9.12 3.82
CA TRP A 164 -10.46 10.33 3.28
C TRP A 164 -9.42 11.43 3.07
N TYR A 165 -8.65 11.78 4.10
CA TYR A 165 -7.66 12.86 3.95
C TYR A 165 -6.47 12.46 3.05
N ASN A 166 -6.15 11.17 2.93
CA ASN A 166 -5.09 10.64 2.04
C ASN A 166 -5.58 10.25 0.63
N GLY A 167 -6.87 10.44 0.32
CA GLY A 167 -7.41 10.21 -1.02
C GLY A 167 -7.59 8.74 -1.42
N LEU A 168 -7.88 7.87 -0.45
CA LEU A 168 -8.34 6.50 -0.72
C LEU A 168 -9.70 6.56 -1.43
N PRO A 169 -9.86 5.97 -2.64
CA PRO A 169 -11.07 6.13 -3.44
C PRO A 169 -12.37 5.72 -2.73
N SER A 170 -12.35 4.68 -1.90
CA SER A 170 -13.52 4.21 -1.15
C SER A 170 -13.96 5.15 -0.03
N CYS A 171 -13.10 6.08 0.39
CA CYS A 171 -13.36 7.02 1.48
C CYS A 171 -13.56 8.47 0.97
N ARG A 172 -13.58 8.67 -0.35
CA ARG A 172 -13.70 10.00 -0.97
C ARG A 172 -14.93 10.75 -0.50
N GLU A 173 -16.06 10.05 -0.36
CA GLU A 173 -17.36 10.63 -0.04
C GLU A 173 -17.64 10.74 1.47
N LEU A 174 -16.68 10.39 2.34
CA LEU A 174 -16.88 10.36 3.81
C LEU A 174 -17.42 11.68 4.37
N SER A 175 -16.98 12.81 3.82
CA SER A 175 -17.48 14.17 4.12
C SER A 175 -17.76 14.43 5.61
N PRO A 176 -16.77 14.26 6.51
CA PRO A 176 -16.99 14.39 7.95
C PRO A 176 -17.45 15.80 8.31
N ASP A 177 -18.50 15.90 9.13
CA ASP A 177 -18.94 17.16 9.73
C ASP A 177 -17.94 17.59 10.82
N LEU A 178 -17.22 18.69 10.55
CA LEU A 178 -16.23 19.28 11.45
C LEU A 178 -16.71 20.61 12.06
N SER A 179 -18.02 20.86 12.06
CA SER A 179 -18.63 22.06 12.66
C SER A 179 -18.70 22.03 14.19
N CYS A 180 -18.38 20.88 14.81
CA CYS A 180 -18.33 20.75 16.26
C CYS A 180 -17.01 21.28 16.85
N GLU A 181 -17.04 21.62 18.13
CA GLU A 181 -15.84 22.12 18.84
C GLU A 181 -14.93 20.98 19.34
N THR A 182 -15.50 19.81 19.65
CA THR A 182 -14.79 18.68 20.26
C THR A 182 -14.94 17.41 19.44
N ALA A 183 -13.80 16.78 19.11
CA ALA A 183 -13.75 15.43 18.56
C ALA A 183 -13.24 14.44 19.62
N VAL A 184 -13.77 13.22 19.61
CA VAL A 184 -13.35 12.14 20.52
C VAL A 184 -12.80 10.99 19.69
N ILE A 185 -11.59 10.54 20.03
CA ILE A 185 -10.93 9.41 19.39
C ILE A 185 -10.80 8.28 20.41
N LEU A 186 -11.32 7.10 20.06
CA LEU A 186 -11.26 5.91 20.89
C LEU A 186 -10.04 5.07 20.49
N GLY A 187 -9.03 5.04 21.36
CA GLY A 187 -7.76 4.33 21.16
C GLY A 187 -6.53 5.22 21.36
N GLN A 188 -5.45 4.64 21.86
CA GLN A 188 -4.20 5.34 22.18
C GLN A 188 -3.02 4.76 21.39
N GLY A 189 -3.17 4.67 20.06
CA GLY A 189 -2.13 4.23 19.12
C GLY A 189 -1.68 5.37 18.21
N ASN A 190 -0.68 5.12 17.35
CA ASN A 190 -0.17 6.13 16.41
C ASN A 190 -1.28 6.70 15.51
N VAL A 191 -2.18 5.86 14.98
CA VAL A 191 -3.30 6.32 14.13
C VAL A 191 -4.22 7.32 14.86
N ALA A 192 -4.40 7.16 16.17
CA ALA A 192 -5.19 8.11 16.96
C ALA A 192 -4.49 9.48 17.04
N LEU A 193 -3.16 9.48 17.18
CA LEU A 193 -2.35 10.70 17.15
C LEU A 193 -2.33 11.33 15.76
N ASP A 194 -2.26 10.54 14.69
CA ASP A 194 -2.31 11.03 13.31
C ASP A 194 -3.61 11.80 13.04
N VAL A 195 -4.76 11.21 13.43
CA VAL A 195 -6.07 11.86 13.29
C VAL A 195 -6.16 13.13 14.14
N ALA A 196 -5.71 13.09 15.40
CA ALA A 196 -5.71 14.26 16.28
C ALA A 196 -4.84 15.39 15.72
N ARG A 197 -3.66 15.04 15.21
CA ARG A 197 -2.70 15.99 14.62
C ARG A 197 -3.26 16.62 13.36
N VAL A 198 -3.87 15.85 12.45
CA VAL A 198 -4.53 16.42 11.26
C VAL A 198 -5.68 17.36 11.63
N LEU A 199 -6.49 17.01 12.65
CA LEU A 199 -7.60 17.86 13.10
C LEU A 199 -7.15 19.18 13.73
N LEU A 200 -5.99 19.21 14.39
CA LEU A 200 -5.52 20.35 15.17
C LEU A 200 -4.35 21.12 14.53
N SER A 201 -3.73 20.59 13.47
CA SER A 201 -2.57 21.22 12.85
C SER A 201 -2.94 22.57 12.22
N PRO A 202 -2.07 23.60 12.35
CA PRO A 202 -2.20 24.82 11.59
C PRO A 202 -2.27 24.55 10.09
N LEU A 203 -3.23 25.18 9.41
CA LEU A 203 -3.49 24.94 7.98
C LEU A 203 -2.28 25.26 7.10
N ASP A 204 -1.40 26.18 7.50
CA ASP A 204 -0.21 26.55 6.75
C ASP A 204 0.86 25.45 6.71
N ILE A 205 0.80 24.50 7.65
CA ILE A 205 1.59 23.27 7.62
C ILE A 205 0.94 22.30 6.62
N LEU A 206 -0.36 22.03 6.78
CA LEU A 206 -1.08 21.04 5.96
C LEU A 206 -1.12 21.42 4.47
N LYS A 207 -1.23 22.72 4.13
CA LYS A 207 -1.18 23.22 2.74
C LYS A 207 0.08 22.82 1.96
N LYS A 208 1.17 22.46 2.66
CA LYS A 208 2.45 22.07 2.05
C LYS A 208 2.63 20.56 1.94
N THR A 209 1.62 19.79 2.35
CA THR A 209 1.64 18.32 2.36
C THR A 209 0.89 17.74 1.15
N ASP A 210 0.84 16.42 1.04
CA ASP A 210 0.07 15.71 0.01
C ASP A 210 -1.38 15.38 0.44
N ILE A 211 -1.90 16.07 1.48
CA ILE A 211 -3.31 15.98 1.88
C ILE A 211 -4.24 16.34 0.71
N THR A 212 -5.38 15.67 0.60
CA THR A 212 -6.32 15.97 -0.48
C THR A 212 -6.94 17.36 -0.34
N GLN A 213 -7.16 18.02 -1.48
CA GLN A 213 -7.80 19.33 -1.54
C GLN A 213 -9.19 19.37 -0.86
N PRO A 214 -10.10 18.39 -1.06
CA PRO A 214 -11.39 18.37 -0.35
C PRO A 214 -11.24 18.26 1.17
N ALA A 215 -10.26 17.50 1.66
CA ALA A 215 -10.01 17.39 3.10
C ALA A 215 -9.44 18.69 3.66
N LEU A 216 -8.54 19.35 2.94
CA LEU A 216 -8.00 20.66 3.33
C LEU A 216 -9.09 21.75 3.37
N GLU A 217 -10.02 21.74 2.42
CA GLU A 217 -11.18 22.64 2.41
C GLU A 217 -12.10 22.41 3.60
N ALA A 218 -12.42 21.15 3.91
CA ALA A 218 -13.19 20.79 5.10
C ALA A 218 -12.48 21.22 6.40
N LEU A 219 -11.16 21.00 6.50
CA LEU A 219 -10.36 21.44 7.65
C LEU A 219 -10.28 22.97 7.77
N THR A 220 -10.33 23.69 6.64
CA THR A 220 -10.39 25.16 6.64
C THR A 220 -11.67 25.69 7.29
N GLY A 221 -12.80 24.99 7.10
CA GLY A 221 -14.07 25.30 7.75
C GLY A 221 -14.25 24.70 9.15
N SER A 222 -13.25 23.94 9.65
CA SER A 222 -13.36 23.20 10.91
C SER A 222 -13.46 24.12 12.13
N GLN A 223 -14.43 23.82 13.00
CA GLN A 223 -14.57 24.45 14.31
C GLN A 223 -13.95 23.61 15.43
N VAL A 224 -13.35 22.47 15.11
CA VAL A 224 -12.71 21.61 16.11
C VAL A 224 -11.56 22.38 16.77
N ARG A 225 -11.60 22.48 18.10
CA ARG A 225 -10.57 23.09 18.95
C ARG A 225 -10.05 22.14 20.01
N ARG A 226 -10.77 21.06 20.28
CA ARG A 226 -10.41 20.06 21.28
C ARG A 226 -10.51 18.65 20.71
N VAL A 227 -9.47 17.85 20.92
CA VAL A 227 -9.49 16.42 20.62
C VAL A 227 -9.22 15.64 21.90
N LEU A 228 -10.14 14.75 22.26
CA LEU A 228 -9.99 13.85 23.41
C LEU A 228 -9.58 12.47 22.92
N ILE A 229 -8.43 11.97 23.38
CA ILE A 229 -7.93 10.63 23.04
C ILE A 229 -8.15 9.70 24.22
N VAL A 230 -9.12 8.80 24.09
CA VAL A 230 -9.61 7.95 25.18
C VAL A 230 -9.05 6.54 25.05
N GLY A 231 -8.36 6.09 26.09
CA GLY A 231 -7.88 4.72 26.22
C GLY A 231 -8.74 3.89 27.16
N ARG A 232 -8.87 2.59 26.86
CA ARG A 232 -9.49 1.63 27.79
C ARG A 232 -8.55 1.14 28.91
N ARG A 233 -7.25 1.47 28.84
CA ARG A 233 -6.20 1.09 29.79
C ARG A 233 -5.38 2.33 30.16
N GLY A 234 -4.52 2.21 31.16
CA GLY A 234 -3.72 3.32 31.68
C GLY A 234 -2.47 3.66 30.83
N PRO A 235 -1.70 4.68 31.25
CA PRO A 235 -0.55 5.20 30.51
C PRO A 235 0.54 4.16 30.21
N MET A 236 0.67 3.12 31.04
CA MET A 236 1.63 2.03 30.84
C MET A 236 1.28 1.10 29.67
N GLN A 237 0.07 1.20 29.10
CA GLN A 237 -0.40 0.33 28.02
C GLN A 237 -0.71 1.09 26.73
N VAL A 238 -0.26 2.35 26.61
CA VAL A 238 -0.37 3.11 25.36
C VAL A 238 0.38 2.37 24.25
N ALA A 239 -0.19 2.38 23.05
CA ALA A 239 0.37 1.71 21.87
C ALA A 239 1.08 2.71 20.95
N CYS A 240 1.00 4.02 21.24
CA CYS A 240 1.73 5.02 20.48
C CYS A 240 3.23 4.98 20.79
N THR A 241 4.02 5.35 19.79
CA THR A 241 5.47 5.45 19.92
C THR A 241 5.88 6.83 20.44
N ILE A 242 7.09 6.92 21.00
CA ILE A 242 7.60 8.17 21.56
C ILE A 242 7.75 9.29 20.52
N LYS A 243 8.05 8.96 19.25
CA LYS A 243 8.13 9.94 18.15
C LYS A 243 6.78 10.64 17.99
N GLU A 244 5.74 9.87 17.73
CA GLU A 244 4.39 10.39 17.50
C GLU A 244 3.84 11.14 18.71
N LEU A 245 4.06 10.63 19.92
CA LEU A 245 3.64 11.31 21.15
C LEU A 245 4.35 12.66 21.31
N ARG A 246 5.66 12.72 21.03
CA ARG A 246 6.45 13.96 21.12
C ARG A 246 5.96 14.97 20.09
N GLU A 247 5.68 14.55 18.87
CA GLU A 247 5.15 15.44 17.84
C GLU A 247 3.78 16.00 18.24
N MET A 248 2.89 15.17 18.79
CA MET A 248 1.59 15.62 19.29
C MET A 248 1.73 16.63 20.44
N VAL A 249 2.62 16.36 21.40
CA VAL A 249 2.87 17.24 22.56
C VAL A 249 3.44 18.60 22.15
N ASN A 250 4.23 18.65 21.06
CA ASN A 250 4.87 19.86 20.56
C ASN A 250 4.15 20.47 19.35
N LEU A 251 2.90 20.06 19.08
CA LEU A 251 2.13 20.58 17.95
C LEU A 251 1.88 22.09 18.16
N PRO A 252 2.25 22.97 17.19
CA PRO A 252 2.12 24.41 17.36
C PRO A 252 0.69 24.85 17.63
N ASP A 253 0.53 25.93 18.40
CA ASP A 253 -0.76 26.51 18.78
C ASP A 253 -1.71 25.57 19.55
N THR A 254 -1.18 24.46 20.07
CA THR A 254 -1.92 23.52 20.92
C THR A 254 -1.28 23.39 22.29
N ARG A 255 -2.06 22.85 23.24
CA ARG A 255 -1.59 22.51 24.58
C ARG A 255 -2.01 21.07 24.90
N PRO A 256 -1.07 20.19 25.29
CA PRO A 256 -1.43 18.88 25.80
C PRO A 256 -2.09 19.02 27.18
N GLU A 257 -3.26 18.41 27.34
CA GLU A 257 -3.92 18.25 28.62
C GLU A 257 -3.85 16.77 29.01
N MET A 258 -3.10 16.48 30.07
CA MET A 258 -3.00 15.14 30.65
C MET A 258 -3.52 15.20 32.08
N VAL A 259 -4.36 14.25 32.47
CA VAL A 259 -4.93 14.20 33.82
C VAL A 259 -3.86 13.66 34.77
N VAL A 260 -3.42 14.46 35.74
CA VAL A 260 -2.30 14.12 36.63
C VAL A 260 -2.56 12.82 37.41
N SER A 261 -3.80 12.58 37.84
CA SER A 261 -4.18 11.37 38.57
C SER A 261 -4.00 10.09 37.75
N ASP A 262 -4.02 10.15 36.42
CA ASP A 262 -3.80 8.97 35.57
C ASP A 262 -2.34 8.46 35.65
N PHE A 263 -1.42 9.29 36.16
CA PHE A 263 0.00 8.97 36.29
C PHE A 263 0.41 8.58 37.72
N GLU A 264 -0.53 8.57 38.67
CA GLU A 264 -0.25 8.10 40.04
C GLU A 264 0.21 6.64 40.03
N GLY A 265 1.31 6.34 40.72
CA GLY A 265 1.87 4.98 40.80
C GLY A 265 2.62 4.52 39.54
N VAL A 266 2.65 5.30 38.45
CA VAL A 266 3.36 4.93 37.21
C VAL A 266 4.86 4.87 37.43
N THR A 267 5.43 5.83 38.17
CA THR A 267 6.88 5.86 38.47
C THR A 267 7.32 4.63 39.27
N GLU A 268 6.52 4.21 40.24
CA GLU A 268 6.74 3.02 41.06
C GLU A 268 6.60 1.74 40.23
N ALA A 269 5.59 1.68 39.36
CA ALA A 269 5.36 0.56 38.45
C ALA A 269 6.53 0.38 37.47
N LEU A 270 7.08 1.47 36.92
CA LEU A 270 8.25 1.44 36.04
C LEU A 270 9.49 0.87 36.74
N LYS A 271 9.77 1.31 37.97
CA LYS A 271 10.89 0.77 38.78
C LYS A 271 10.75 -0.74 39.03
N ARG A 272 9.53 -1.23 39.29
CA ARG A 272 9.28 -2.68 39.46
C ARG A 272 9.47 -3.45 38.15
N TYR A 273 9.10 -2.86 37.02
CA TYR A 273 9.29 -3.46 35.71
C TYR A 273 10.78 -3.63 35.38
N GLU A 274 11.62 -2.62 35.64
CA GLU A 274 13.07 -2.72 35.43
C GLU A 274 13.71 -3.81 36.30
N ILE A 275 13.26 -3.99 37.54
CA ILE A 275 13.73 -5.04 38.46
C ILE A 275 13.31 -6.44 38.01
N THR A 276 12.20 -6.58 37.29
CA THR A 276 11.67 -7.90 36.89
C THR A 276 12.26 -8.39 35.55
N VAL A 277 12.85 -7.48 34.77
CA VAL A 277 13.44 -7.75 33.44
C VAL A 277 14.99 -7.79 33.50
N SER A 278 15.58 -7.54 34.67
CA SER A 278 17.02 -7.74 34.97
C SER A 278 17.27 -9.05 35.70
#